data_AF-A0A351SB56-F1
#
_entry.id   AF-A0A351SB56-F1
#
_cell.length_a   1.000
_cell.length_b   1.000
_cell.length_c   1.000
_cell.angle_alpha   90.00
_cell.angle_beta   90.00
_cell.angle_gamma   90.00
#
_symmetry.space_group_name_H-M   'P 1'
#
loop_
_entity.id
_entity.type
_entity.pdbx_description
1 polymer ?
#
loop_
_entity_poly.entity_id
_entity_poly.type
_entity_poly.pdbx_seq_one_letter_code
_entity_poly.pdbx_strand_id
1 'polypeptide(L)'
;IKTAAGDATLYIVIPLLLVIYLALLKFSARYPELEVDDPYNPVLELPETGPTVKVGLYFLLPIVVLMWCLTVERLSPSLSAFWATLLMVFIVITHRPIQALFRHNRDLKEALQHGLMDFFEGMIAGARNMIGIGVATAAAGIIVGTITLTGIGQVMIEFVEFISGGNLMLVLIFTALICIILGMGLPTTANYIVVSSLMAPVVVALGAA
;
A
#
# COMPACT_ATOMS: atom_id res chain seq x y z
N ILE A 1 24.38 4.58 -6.86
CA ILE A 1 24.14 3.87 -8.14
C ILE A 1 23.84 4.85 -9.26
N LYS A 2 22.81 5.71 -9.15
CA LYS A 2 22.54 6.77 -10.15
C LYS A 2 23.68 7.78 -10.32
N THR A 3 24.38 8.14 -9.24
CA THR A 3 25.60 8.95 -9.25
C THR A 3 26.80 8.30 -9.96
N ALA A 4 26.73 6.98 -10.21
CA ALA A 4 27.79 6.22 -10.87
C ALA A 4 27.36 5.61 -12.24
N ALA A 5 26.06 5.54 -12.54
CA ALA A 5 25.54 4.77 -13.68
C ALA A 5 24.48 5.51 -14.54
N GLY A 6 24.00 6.71 -14.18
CA GLY A 6 23.06 7.47 -15.02
C GLY A 6 21.88 6.64 -15.54
N ASP A 7 21.64 6.65 -16.85
CA ASP A 7 20.59 5.88 -17.54
C ASP A 7 20.82 4.35 -17.53
N ALA A 8 22.05 3.89 -17.25
CA ALA A 8 22.36 2.47 -17.11
C ALA A 8 21.81 1.85 -15.81
N THR A 9 21.28 2.66 -14.88
CA THR A 9 20.74 2.20 -13.60
C THR A 9 19.63 1.17 -13.80
N LEU A 10 18.72 1.36 -14.76
CA LEU A 10 17.65 0.40 -15.07
C LEU A 10 18.21 -0.94 -15.57
N TYR A 11 19.24 -0.91 -16.41
CA TYR A 11 19.90 -2.11 -16.95
C TYR A 11 20.64 -2.92 -15.88
N ILE A 12 20.98 -2.31 -14.73
CA ILE A 12 21.62 -3.01 -13.61
C ILE A 12 20.56 -3.48 -12.60
N VAL A 13 19.58 -2.64 -12.30
CA VAL A 13 18.56 -2.90 -11.27
C VAL A 13 17.60 -4.02 -11.68
N ILE A 14 17.15 -4.06 -12.95
CA ILE A 14 16.24 -5.11 -13.44
C ILE A 14 16.85 -6.51 -13.32
N PRO A 15 18.06 -6.80 -13.85
CA PRO A 15 18.64 -8.12 -13.70
C PRO A 15 19.00 -8.45 -12.26
N LEU A 16 19.43 -7.46 -11.45
CA LEU A 16 19.65 -7.66 -10.02
C LEU A 16 18.35 -8.08 -9.31
N LEU A 17 17.23 -7.40 -9.59
CA LEU A 17 15.91 -7.74 -9.05
C LEU A 17 15.47 -9.14 -9.48
N LEU A 18 15.67 -9.50 -10.75
CA LEU A 18 15.38 -10.84 -11.26
C LEU A 18 16.22 -11.92 -10.56
N VAL A 19 17.52 -11.67 -10.35
CA VAL A 19 18.39 -12.61 -9.63
C VAL A 19 17.94 -12.78 -8.18
N ILE A 20 17.62 -11.68 -7.49
CA ILE A 20 17.11 -11.72 -6.11
C ILE A 20 15.77 -12.47 -6.09
N TYR A 21 14.86 -12.19 -7.02
CA TYR A 21 13.58 -12.87 -7.15
C TYR A 21 13.74 -14.39 -7.32
N LEU A 22 14.57 -14.82 -8.27
CA LEU A 22 14.84 -16.24 -8.51
C LEU A 22 15.52 -16.91 -7.31
N ALA A 23 16.43 -16.22 -6.62
CA ALA A 23 17.07 -16.72 -5.41
C ALA A 23 16.06 -16.92 -4.27
N LEU A 24 15.15 -15.95 -4.07
CA LEU A 24 14.08 -16.03 -3.08
C LEU A 24 13.09 -17.15 -3.42
N LEU A 25 12.73 -17.33 -4.69
CA LEU A 25 11.89 -18.45 -5.12
C LEU A 25 12.56 -19.80 -4.92
N LYS A 26 13.85 -19.92 -5.25
CA LYS A 26 14.61 -21.16 -5.01
C LYS A 26 14.70 -21.49 -3.53
N PHE A 27 14.80 -20.47 -2.67
CA PHE A 27 14.77 -20.63 -1.23
C PHE A 27 13.38 -21.05 -0.73
N SER A 28 12.33 -20.37 -1.20
CA SER A 28 10.93 -20.67 -0.88
C SER A 28 10.52 -22.09 -1.31
N ALA A 29 10.97 -22.54 -2.49
CA ALA A 29 10.69 -23.88 -3.02
C ALA A 29 11.22 -25.04 -2.15
N ARG A 30 12.12 -24.78 -1.19
CA ARG A 30 12.61 -25.77 -0.21
C ARG A 30 11.62 -26.05 0.91
N TYR A 31 10.64 -25.19 1.10
CA TYR A 31 9.56 -25.37 2.05
C TYR A 31 8.35 -25.98 1.32
N PRO A 32 7.54 -26.82 1.99
CA PRO A 32 6.31 -27.34 1.42
C PRO A 32 5.37 -26.18 1.04
N GLU A 33 4.54 -26.40 0.01
CA GLU A 33 3.53 -25.43 -0.40
C GLU A 33 2.58 -25.19 0.78
N LEU A 34 2.27 -23.93 1.07
CA LEU A 34 1.29 -23.60 2.10
C LEU A 34 -0.08 -24.04 1.58
N GLU A 35 -0.74 -24.94 2.29
CA GLU A 35 -2.12 -25.30 2.01
C GLU A 35 -3.00 -24.06 2.18
N VAL A 36 -3.89 -23.81 1.22
CA VAL A 36 -4.88 -22.74 1.32
C VAL A 36 -5.88 -23.17 2.38
N ASP A 37 -5.92 -22.45 3.51
CA ASP A 37 -6.88 -22.71 4.58
C ASP A 37 -8.32 -22.69 4.03
N ASP A 38 -9.07 -23.75 4.30
CA ASP A 38 -10.49 -23.84 3.95
C ASP A 38 -11.29 -22.82 4.79
N PRO A 39 -11.96 -21.84 4.17
CA PRO A 39 -12.74 -20.82 4.87
C PRO A 39 -13.87 -21.35 5.76
N TYR A 40 -14.25 -22.64 5.61
CA TYR A 40 -15.36 -23.26 6.33
C TYR A 40 -14.92 -24.16 7.51
N ASN A 41 -13.62 -24.39 7.68
CA ASN A 41 -13.10 -25.20 8.78
C ASN A 41 -12.78 -24.28 9.99
N PRO A 42 -13.18 -24.63 11.23
CA PRO A 42 -12.77 -23.85 12.39
C PRO A 42 -11.23 -23.84 12.47
N VAL A 43 -10.65 -22.65 12.56
CA VAL A 43 -9.20 -22.44 12.70
C VAL A 43 -8.77 -22.97 14.08
N LEU A 44 -8.47 -24.27 14.15
CA LEU A 44 -8.12 -24.98 15.38
C LEU A 44 -6.61 -24.95 15.65
N GLU A 45 -5.79 -24.72 14.62
CA GLU A 45 -4.33 -24.66 14.75
C GLU A 45 -3.76 -23.44 14.00
N LEU A 46 -2.87 -22.71 14.65
CA LEU A 46 -2.14 -21.60 14.05
C LEU A 46 -0.94 -22.16 13.27
N PRO A 47 -0.77 -21.84 11.98
CA PRO A 47 0.39 -22.30 11.23
C PRO A 47 1.68 -21.72 11.82
N GLU A 48 2.76 -22.49 11.76
CA GLU A 48 4.05 -22.07 12.28
C GLU A 48 4.54 -20.79 11.58
N THR A 49 4.86 -19.75 12.36
CA THR A 49 5.22 -18.42 11.82
C THR A 49 6.50 -18.44 10.99
N GLY A 50 7.47 -19.28 11.34
CA GLY A 50 8.77 -19.36 10.68
C GLY A 50 8.69 -19.84 9.22
N PRO A 51 8.10 -21.02 8.94
CA PRO A 51 7.91 -21.53 7.58
C PRO A 51 7.07 -20.59 6.70
N THR A 52 5.96 -20.06 7.23
CA THR A 52 5.03 -19.19 6.47
C THR A 52 5.71 -17.93 5.94
N VAL A 53 6.51 -17.26 6.79
CA VAL A 53 7.28 -16.08 6.37
C VAL A 53 8.27 -16.43 5.27
N LYS A 54 8.98 -17.56 5.41
CA LYS A 54 10.02 -18.00 4.45
C LYS A 54 9.44 -18.37 3.09
N VAL A 55 8.21 -18.88 3.04
CA VAL A 55 7.51 -19.17 1.78
C VAL A 55 7.15 -17.88 1.05
N GLY A 56 6.72 -16.83 1.76
CA GLY A 56 6.22 -15.57 1.17
C GLY A 56 7.24 -14.46 0.93
N LEU A 57 8.54 -14.64 1.21
CA LEU A 57 9.54 -13.55 1.19
C LEU A 57 9.63 -12.78 -0.15
N TYR A 58 9.35 -13.44 -1.28
CA TYR A 58 9.40 -12.79 -2.59
C TYR A 58 8.27 -11.75 -2.78
N PHE A 59 7.20 -11.77 -1.98
CA PHE A 59 6.16 -10.73 -1.97
C PHE A 59 6.61 -9.42 -1.31
N LEU A 60 7.78 -9.41 -0.66
CA LEU A 60 8.37 -8.18 -0.13
C LEU A 60 9.06 -7.33 -1.22
N LEU A 61 9.38 -7.92 -2.37
CA LEU A 61 10.05 -7.24 -3.49
C LEU A 61 9.27 -6.03 -4.02
N PRO A 62 7.96 -6.10 -4.31
CA PRO A 62 7.17 -4.93 -4.70
C PRO A 62 7.22 -3.78 -3.69
N ILE A 63 7.26 -4.09 -2.39
CA ILE A 63 7.35 -3.08 -1.32
C ILE A 63 8.72 -2.39 -1.36
N VAL A 64 9.80 -3.17 -1.54
CA VAL A 64 11.16 -2.63 -1.67
C VAL A 64 11.26 -1.74 -2.91
N VAL A 65 10.69 -2.16 -4.04
CA VAL A 65 10.65 -1.36 -5.27
C VAL A 65 9.84 -0.08 -5.06
N LEU A 66 8.67 -0.16 -4.43
CA LEU A 66 7.85 1.00 -4.10
C LEU A 66 8.63 2.00 -3.23
N MET A 67 9.27 1.52 -2.17
CA MET A 67 10.07 2.34 -1.26
C MET A 67 11.29 2.94 -1.95
N TRP A 68 11.97 2.18 -2.81
CA TRP A 68 13.11 2.68 -3.59
C TRP A 68 12.67 3.78 -4.56
N CYS A 69 11.58 3.57 -5.30
CA CYS A 69 11.03 4.55 -6.23
C CYS A 69 10.65 5.86 -5.53
N LEU A 70 10.10 5.78 -4.32
CA LEU A 70 9.73 6.96 -3.52
C LEU A 70 10.93 7.66 -2.87
N THR A 71 11.82 6.91 -2.22
CA THR A 71 12.87 7.49 -1.37
C THR A 71 14.15 7.82 -2.13
N VAL A 72 14.55 6.95 -3.06
CA VAL A 72 15.82 7.07 -3.78
C VAL A 72 15.60 7.79 -5.11
N GLU A 73 14.68 7.30 -5.93
CA GLU A 73 14.39 7.87 -7.25
C GLU A 73 13.51 9.13 -7.16
N ARG A 74 12.83 9.33 -6.04
CA ARG A 74 11.90 10.46 -5.79
C ARG A 74 10.89 10.62 -6.92
N LEU A 75 10.42 9.49 -7.47
CA LEU A 75 9.35 9.47 -8.45
C LEU A 75 8.04 9.89 -7.81
N SER A 76 7.06 10.27 -8.64
CA SER A 76 5.72 10.52 -8.12
C SER A 76 5.15 9.26 -7.44
N PRO A 77 4.28 9.41 -6.43
CA PRO A 77 3.63 8.27 -5.79
C PRO A 77 2.87 7.37 -6.77
N SER A 78 2.24 7.97 -7.79
CA SER A 78 1.52 7.23 -8.83
C SER A 78 2.43 6.37 -9.68
N LEU A 79 3.58 6.88 -10.12
CA LEU A 79 4.56 6.11 -10.90
C LEU A 79 5.21 5.00 -10.06
N SER A 80 5.50 5.26 -8.79
CA SER A 80 6.07 4.28 -7.87
C SER A 80 5.11 3.11 -7.64
N ALA A 81 3.82 3.42 -7.41
CA ALA A 81 2.77 2.42 -7.29
C ALA A 81 2.57 1.61 -8.56
N PHE A 82 2.64 2.25 -9.73
CA PHE A 82 2.58 1.56 -11.03
C PHE A 82 3.67 0.50 -11.18
N TRP A 83 4.94 0.84 -10.94
CA TRP A 83 6.06 -0.11 -11.06
C TRP A 83 5.98 -1.25 -10.05
N ALA A 84 5.62 -0.95 -8.80
CA ALA A 84 5.43 -1.98 -7.77
C ALA A 84 4.27 -2.93 -8.13
N THR A 85 3.18 -2.40 -8.68
CA THR A 85 2.03 -3.20 -9.11
C THR A 85 2.41 -4.09 -10.30
N LEU A 86 3.13 -3.58 -11.29
CA LEU A 86 3.58 -4.36 -12.44
C LEU A 86 4.51 -5.51 -12.00
N LEU A 87 5.40 -5.26 -11.05
CA LEU A 87 6.22 -6.30 -10.45
C LEU A 87 5.38 -7.34 -9.70
N MET A 88 4.35 -6.91 -8.96
CA MET A 88 3.44 -7.84 -8.28
C MET A 88 2.68 -8.73 -9.27
N VAL A 89 2.19 -8.17 -10.38
CA VAL A 89 1.55 -8.94 -11.47
C VAL A 89 2.53 -9.96 -12.04
N PHE A 90 3.76 -9.55 -12.32
CA PHE A 90 4.81 -10.46 -12.79
C PHE A 90 5.06 -11.60 -11.79
N ILE A 91 5.17 -11.30 -10.49
CA ILE A 91 5.40 -12.30 -9.43
C ILE A 91 4.23 -13.28 -9.33
N VAL A 92 2.98 -12.81 -9.32
CA VAL A 92 1.79 -13.69 -9.20
C VAL A 92 1.72 -14.66 -10.37
N ILE A 93 1.98 -14.20 -11.60
CA ILE A 93 1.92 -15.07 -12.78
C ILE A 93 3.10 -16.06 -12.82
N THR A 94 4.28 -15.66 -12.33
CA THR A 94 5.52 -16.44 -12.52
C THR A 94 5.96 -17.28 -11.31
N HIS A 95 5.47 -17.02 -10.09
CA HIS A 95 5.94 -17.73 -8.90
C HIS A 95 5.65 -19.24 -8.94
N ARG A 96 4.40 -19.65 -9.24
CA ARG A 96 4.01 -21.06 -9.34
C ARG A 96 4.78 -21.84 -10.42
N PRO A 97 4.85 -21.37 -11.68
CA PRO A 97 5.58 -22.11 -12.72
C PRO A 97 7.08 -22.21 -12.41
N ILE A 98 7.70 -21.16 -11.86
CA ILE A 98 9.13 -21.21 -11.49
C ILE A 98 9.38 -22.17 -10.32
N GLN A 99 8.48 -22.20 -9.32
CA GLN A 99 8.58 -23.17 -8.22
C GLN A 99 8.39 -24.61 -8.72
N ALA A 100 7.45 -24.86 -9.64
CA ALA A 100 7.25 -26.16 -10.27
C ALA A 100 8.51 -26.64 -11.01
N LEU A 101 9.19 -25.73 -11.73
CA LEU A 101 10.47 -26.00 -12.38
C LEU A 101 11.57 -26.37 -11.36
N PHE A 102 11.69 -25.63 -10.25
CA PHE A 102 12.69 -25.95 -9.22
C PHE A 102 12.41 -27.27 -8.49
N ARG A 103 11.14 -27.63 -8.32
CA ARG A 103 10.71 -28.90 -7.71
C ARG A 103 10.70 -30.09 -8.69
N HIS A 104 11.18 -29.91 -9.93
CA HIS A 104 11.19 -30.95 -10.99
C HIS A 104 9.82 -31.57 -11.28
N ASN A 105 8.73 -30.82 -11.06
CA ASN A 105 7.38 -31.30 -11.36
C ASN A 105 7.04 -31.01 -12.84
N ARG A 106 6.38 -31.94 -13.53
CA ARG A 106 6.19 -31.88 -15.00
C ARG A 106 5.00 -31.03 -15.45
N ASP A 107 4.11 -30.65 -14.55
CA ASP A 107 2.87 -29.93 -14.89
C ASP A 107 3.04 -28.41 -14.92
N LEU A 108 4.02 -27.93 -15.70
CA LEU A 108 4.30 -26.50 -15.88
C LEU A 108 3.11 -25.73 -16.46
N LYS A 109 2.34 -26.39 -17.34
CA LYS A 109 1.15 -25.79 -17.97
C LYS A 109 0.04 -25.54 -16.95
N GLU A 110 -0.20 -26.52 -16.08
CA GLU A 110 -1.21 -26.40 -15.01
C GLU A 110 -0.79 -25.32 -14.01
N ALA A 111 0.50 -25.30 -13.61
CA ALA A 111 1.03 -24.25 -12.73
C ALA A 111 0.87 -22.83 -13.30
N LEU A 112 1.04 -22.66 -14.62
CA LEU A 112 0.81 -21.37 -15.27
C LEU A 112 -0.67 -20.99 -15.32
N GLN A 113 -1.56 -21.96 -15.61
CA GLN A 113 -3.01 -21.74 -15.59
C GLN A 113 -3.50 -21.33 -14.21
N HIS A 114 -3.02 -21.99 -13.16
CA HIS A 114 -3.31 -21.61 -11.78
C HIS A 114 -2.79 -20.21 -11.44
N GLY A 115 -1.56 -19.85 -11.85
CA GLY A 115 -1.03 -18.50 -11.63
C GLY A 115 -1.84 -17.41 -12.33
N LEU A 116 -2.37 -17.68 -13.52
CA LEU A 116 -3.29 -16.76 -14.21
C LEU A 116 -4.65 -16.66 -13.51
N MET A 117 -5.18 -17.79 -13.04
CA MET A 117 -6.44 -17.81 -12.28
C MET A 117 -6.31 -17.01 -10.98
N ASP A 118 -5.23 -17.22 -10.21
CA ASP A 118 -4.89 -16.45 -9.01
C ASP A 118 -4.82 -14.94 -9.31
N PHE A 119 -4.23 -14.57 -10.45
CA PHE A 119 -4.17 -13.17 -10.87
C PHE A 119 -5.57 -12.59 -11.11
N PHE A 120 -6.44 -13.29 -11.85
CA PHE A 120 -7.80 -12.83 -12.09
C PHE A 120 -8.64 -12.77 -10.81
N GLU A 121 -8.54 -13.78 -9.94
CA GLU A 121 -9.18 -13.78 -8.63
C GLU A 121 -8.68 -12.62 -7.76
N GLY A 122 -7.37 -12.37 -7.75
CA GLY A 122 -6.75 -11.22 -7.10
C GLY A 122 -7.27 -9.89 -7.62
N MET A 123 -7.49 -9.75 -8.94
CA MET A 123 -8.12 -8.56 -9.51
C MET A 123 -9.59 -8.40 -9.09
N ILE A 124 -10.36 -9.49 -9.04
CA ILE A 124 -11.76 -9.46 -8.57
C ILE A 124 -11.82 -9.07 -7.09
N ALA A 125 -10.97 -9.65 -6.26
CA ALA A 125 -10.84 -9.31 -4.84
C ALA A 125 -10.44 -7.83 -4.67
N GLY A 126 -9.48 -7.36 -5.46
CA GLY A 126 -9.08 -5.95 -5.49
C GLY A 126 -10.24 -5.02 -5.85
N ALA A 127 -11.01 -5.35 -6.89
CA ALA A 127 -12.18 -4.59 -7.30
C ALA A 127 -13.25 -4.55 -6.19
N ARG A 128 -13.54 -5.69 -5.54
CA ARG A 128 -14.51 -5.77 -4.43
C ARG A 128 -14.05 -4.93 -3.23
N ASN A 129 -12.78 -5.01 -2.86
CA ASN A 129 -12.20 -4.21 -1.78
C ASN A 129 -12.24 -2.71 -2.09
N MET A 130 -12.17 -2.34 -3.38
CA MET A 130 -12.22 -0.94 -3.80
C MET A 130 -13.63 -0.33 -3.73
N ILE A 131 -14.70 -1.12 -3.72
CA ILE A 131 -16.09 -0.61 -3.65
C ILE A 131 -16.28 0.25 -2.39
N GLY A 132 -15.91 -0.27 -1.22
CA GLY A 132 -16.05 0.45 0.05
C GLY A 132 -15.21 1.72 0.11
N ILE A 133 -13.97 1.66 -0.38
CA ILE A 133 -13.07 2.83 -0.46
C ILE A 133 -13.66 3.88 -1.41
N GLY A 134 -14.16 3.46 -2.58
CA GLY A 134 -14.79 4.33 -3.57
C GLY A 134 -15.97 5.11 -2.98
N VAL A 135 -16.90 4.44 -2.32
CA VAL A 135 -18.05 5.08 -1.66
C VAL A 135 -17.59 6.06 -0.57
N ALA A 136 -16.63 5.66 0.27
CA ALA A 136 -16.11 6.52 1.33
C ALA A 136 -15.40 7.77 0.79
N THR A 137 -14.62 7.63 -0.30
CA THR A 137 -13.96 8.78 -0.94
C THR A 137 -14.97 9.71 -1.65
N ALA A 138 -16.05 9.17 -2.24
CA ALA A 138 -17.12 9.98 -2.81
C ALA A 138 -17.84 10.79 -1.72
N ALA A 139 -18.17 10.16 -0.59
CA ALA A 139 -18.76 10.83 0.57
C ALA A 139 -17.81 11.90 1.14
N ALA A 140 -16.53 11.58 1.30
CA ALA A 140 -15.51 12.54 1.71
C ALA A 140 -15.45 13.74 0.75
N GLY A 141 -15.50 13.52 -0.58
CA GLY A 141 -15.55 14.59 -1.57
C GLY A 141 -16.75 15.53 -1.41
N ILE A 142 -17.95 14.98 -1.13
CA ILE A 142 -19.15 15.78 -0.86
C ILE A 142 -18.97 16.61 0.41
N ILE A 143 -18.40 16.02 1.47
CA ILE A 143 -18.11 16.70 2.74
C ILE A 143 -17.14 17.87 2.49
N VAL A 144 -16.02 17.62 1.80
CA VAL A 144 -15.02 18.64 1.49
C VAL A 144 -15.62 19.76 0.62
N GLY A 145 -16.42 19.41 -0.39
CA GLY A 145 -17.11 20.39 -1.23
C GLY A 145 -18.09 21.26 -0.43
N THR A 146 -18.88 20.65 0.44
CA THR A 146 -19.82 21.38 1.31
C THR A 146 -19.08 22.30 2.28
N ILE A 147 -17.99 21.83 2.90
CA ILE A 147 -17.21 22.64 3.84
C ILE A 147 -16.55 23.83 3.14
N THR A 148 -16.01 23.61 1.94
CA THR A 148 -15.44 24.68 1.12
C THR A 148 -16.48 25.75 0.79
N LEU A 149 -17.70 25.35 0.44
CA LEU A 149 -18.79 26.28 0.10
C LEU A 149 -19.42 26.99 1.31
N THR A 150 -19.45 26.33 2.47
CA THR A 150 -20.07 26.86 3.70
C THR A 150 -19.12 27.73 4.53
N GLY A 151 -17.82 27.69 4.26
CA GLY A 151 -16.83 28.43 5.04
C GLY A 151 -16.54 27.84 6.42
N ILE A 152 -16.99 26.61 6.70
CA ILE A 152 -16.72 25.92 7.97
C ILE A 152 -15.22 25.83 8.27
N GLY A 153 -14.38 25.72 7.22
CA GLY A 153 -12.93 25.74 7.38
C GLY A 153 -12.43 26.98 8.12
N GLN A 154 -12.98 28.17 7.82
CA GLN A 154 -12.60 29.41 8.48
C GLN A 154 -13.08 29.47 9.93
N VAL A 155 -14.28 28.97 10.19
CA VAL A 155 -14.82 28.84 11.56
C VAL A 155 -13.93 27.93 12.41
N MET A 156 -13.35 26.87 11.82
CA MET A 156 -12.40 26.00 12.53
C MET A 156 -11.08 26.70 12.85
N ILE A 157 -10.61 27.62 11.99
CA ILE A 157 -9.41 28.45 12.26
C ILE A 157 -9.68 29.31 13.50
N GLU A 158 -10.76 30.09 13.47
CA GLU A 158 -11.15 31.00 14.56
C GLU A 158 -11.37 30.25 15.87
N PHE A 159 -12.01 29.07 15.81
CA PHE A 159 -12.26 28.23 16.99
C PHE A 159 -10.95 27.74 17.63
N VAL A 160 -10.01 27.23 16.82
CA VAL A 160 -8.73 26.74 17.33
C VAL A 160 -7.86 27.89 17.84
N GLU A 161 -7.87 29.04 17.16
CA GLU A 161 -7.18 30.25 17.60
C GLU A 161 -7.70 30.75 18.95
N PHE A 162 -9.03 30.83 19.10
CA PHE A 162 -9.68 31.28 20.31
C PHE A 162 -9.31 30.42 21.52
N ILE A 163 -9.30 29.09 21.36
CA ILE A 163 -8.98 28.17 22.47
C ILE A 163 -7.46 28.12 22.73
N SER A 164 -6.63 28.26 21.69
CA SER A 164 -5.17 28.24 21.83
C SER A 164 -4.57 29.55 22.34
N GLY A 165 -5.29 30.67 22.26
CA GLY A 165 -4.82 31.99 22.70
C GLY A 165 -3.58 32.46 21.93
N GLY A 166 -3.44 32.04 20.67
CA GLY A 166 -2.27 32.35 19.83
C GLY A 166 -1.02 31.49 20.12
N ASN A 167 -1.09 30.51 21.03
CA ASN A 167 0.04 29.62 21.28
C ASN A 167 0.11 28.48 20.25
N LEU A 168 1.13 28.50 19.40
CA LEU A 168 1.33 27.51 18.34
C LEU A 168 1.36 26.05 18.85
N MET A 169 1.94 25.78 20.02
CA MET A 169 1.97 24.42 20.56
C MET A 169 0.55 23.93 20.91
N LEU A 170 -0.28 24.82 21.48
CA LEU A 170 -1.68 24.51 21.77
C LEU A 170 -2.49 24.31 20.49
N VAL A 171 -2.26 25.13 19.46
CA VAL A 171 -2.86 24.94 18.12
C VAL A 171 -2.58 23.53 17.62
N LEU A 172 -1.32 23.09 17.59
CA LEU A 172 -0.94 21.77 17.10
C LEU A 172 -1.58 20.63 17.91
N ILE A 173 -1.67 20.76 19.24
CA ILE A 173 -2.31 19.77 20.11
C ILE A 173 -3.82 19.69 19.83
N PHE A 174 -4.51 20.83 19.76
CA PHE A 174 -5.94 20.84 19.48
C PHE A 174 -6.25 20.34 18.07
N THR A 175 -5.46 20.74 17.07
CA THR A 175 -5.57 20.20 15.72
C THR A 175 -5.37 18.69 15.71
N ALA A 176 -4.36 18.16 16.41
CA ALA A 176 -4.13 16.73 16.49
C ALA A 176 -5.31 15.97 17.11
N LEU A 177 -5.92 16.51 18.18
CA LEU A 177 -7.11 15.92 18.80
C LEU A 177 -8.31 15.94 17.84
N ILE A 178 -8.53 17.03 17.13
CA ILE A 178 -9.59 17.14 16.12
C ILE A 178 -9.36 16.12 14.98
N CYS A 179 -8.13 15.98 14.49
CA CYS A 179 -7.76 14.98 13.49
C CYS A 179 -8.07 13.55 13.95
N ILE A 180 -7.79 13.22 15.22
CA ILE A 180 -8.10 11.90 15.79
C ILE A 180 -9.60 11.68 15.83
N ILE A 181 -10.37 12.63 16.37
CA ILE A 181 -11.84 12.51 16.49
C ILE A 181 -12.49 12.37 15.12
N LEU A 182 -12.10 13.20 14.15
CA LEU A 182 -12.59 13.12 12.78
C LEU A 182 -12.21 11.81 12.10
N GLY A 183 -11.03 11.27 12.42
CA GLY A 183 -10.50 10.08 11.74
C GLY A 183 -10.99 8.73 12.25
N MET A 184 -11.54 8.64 13.48
CA MET A 184 -11.96 7.36 14.06
C MET A 184 -13.14 6.68 13.32
N GLY A 185 -13.96 7.45 12.58
CA GLY A 185 -15.17 6.94 11.93
C GLY A 185 -15.04 6.67 10.43
N LEU A 186 -13.86 6.90 9.84
CA LEU A 186 -13.67 6.92 8.38
C LEU A 186 -12.61 5.89 7.95
N PRO A 187 -12.76 5.27 6.75
CA PRO A 187 -11.66 4.53 6.14
C PRO A 187 -10.42 5.41 6.00
N THR A 188 -9.23 4.83 6.16
CA THR A 188 -7.95 5.56 6.19
C THR A 188 -7.79 6.55 5.04
N THR A 189 -8.10 6.14 3.80
CA THR A 189 -8.04 7.02 2.61
C THR A 189 -9.00 8.21 2.71
N ALA A 190 -10.26 7.99 3.09
CA ALA A 190 -11.27 9.03 3.21
C ALA A 190 -10.93 10.00 4.36
N ASN A 191 -10.41 9.47 5.46
CA ASN A 191 -9.90 10.26 6.58
C ASN A 191 -8.83 11.26 6.12
N TYR A 192 -7.83 10.81 5.35
CA TYR A 192 -6.80 11.70 4.82
C TYR A 192 -7.38 12.83 3.97
N ILE A 193 -8.37 12.56 3.12
CA ILE A 193 -9.02 13.59 2.29
C ILE A 193 -9.71 14.63 3.18
N VAL A 194 -10.53 14.19 4.14
CA VAL A 194 -11.29 15.09 5.02
C VAL A 194 -10.33 15.88 5.91
N VAL A 195 -9.47 15.21 6.67
CA VAL A 195 -8.58 15.87 7.63
C VAL A 195 -7.61 16.83 6.94
N SER A 196 -7.00 16.46 5.80
CA SER A 196 -6.08 17.37 5.10
C SER A 196 -6.78 18.61 4.57
N SER A 197 -7.99 18.47 4.02
CA SER A 197 -8.76 19.60 3.50
C SER A 197 -9.22 20.58 4.59
N LEU A 198 -9.45 20.09 5.81
CA LEU A 198 -9.98 20.90 6.91
C LEU A 198 -8.89 21.46 7.81
N MET A 199 -7.92 20.63 8.18
CA MET A 199 -6.94 20.98 9.21
C MET A 199 -5.67 21.59 8.63
N ALA A 200 -5.32 21.29 7.37
CA ALA A 200 -4.14 21.91 6.77
C ALA A 200 -4.25 23.45 6.67
N PRO A 201 -5.39 24.04 6.24
CA PRO A 201 -5.55 25.50 6.27
C PRO A 201 -5.42 26.09 7.68
N VAL A 202 -5.92 25.39 8.71
CA VAL A 202 -5.83 25.81 10.12
C VAL A 202 -4.38 25.91 10.57
N VAL A 203 -3.60 24.86 10.34
CA VAL A 203 -2.19 24.85 10.74
C VAL A 203 -1.37 25.88 9.96
N VAL A 204 -1.64 26.04 8.66
CA VAL A 204 -0.92 27.01 7.82
C VAL A 204 -1.24 28.44 8.22
N ALA A 205 -2.51 28.77 8.48
CA ALA A 205 -2.91 30.12 8.87
C ALA A 205 -2.35 30.51 10.25
N LEU A 206 -2.49 29.62 11.24
CA LEU A 206 -2.06 29.89 12.62
C LEU A 206 -0.56 29.71 12.84
N GLY A 207 0.11 28.90 12.01
CA GLY A 207 1.56 28.74 12.04
C GLY A 207 2.33 29.86 11.36
N ALA A 208 1.66 30.67 10.54
CA ALA A 208 2.23 31.85 9.90
C ALA A 208 1.98 33.17 10.68
N ALA A 209 1.12 33.12 11.71
CA ALA A 209 0.81 34.22 12.62
C ALA A 209 1.81 34.30 13.78
#